data_AF-A0A1X9YV60-F1
#
_entry.id   AF-A0A1X9YV60-F1
#
_cell.length_a   1.000
_cell.length_b   1.000
_cell.length_c   1.000
_cell.angle_alpha   90.00
_cell.angle_beta   90.00
_cell.angle_gamma   90.00
#
_symmetry.space_group_name_H-M   'P 1'
#
loop_
_entity.id
_entity.type
_entity.pdbx_description
1 polymer ?
#
loop_
_entity_poly.entity_id
_entity_poly.type
_entity_poly.pdbx_seq_one_letter_code
_entity_poly.pdbx_strand_id
1 'polypeptide(L)'
;MRLVRDPIHTGIYFFIGFIVTSLLYKVLPNEQQILINYVTLAGTYTSIFGLFVAYVQIVSVKETAEATKSAIDDSNKRIMQIMSVSDLSRALKLVHEIQNYLLAEKLEAAIIRMKDLKVILIHLKYNNDLKILTEREEYHQYITDVSINLNNITSVITGSKTGISITKIIKDLDNIESTLGDFEGKLKFEV
;
A
#
# COMPACT_ATOMS: atom_id res chain seq x y z
N MET A 1 -21.54 11.37 -12.16
CA MET A 1 -22.55 11.85 -13.15
C MET A 1 -21.84 12.04 -14.51
N ARG A 2 -22.22 11.35 -15.59
CA ARG A 2 -21.42 11.24 -16.86
C ARG A 2 -21.52 12.46 -17.80
N LEU A 3 -22.36 13.45 -17.51
CA LEU A 3 -22.76 14.50 -18.46
C LEU A 3 -21.64 15.40 -18.98
N VAL A 4 -20.56 15.60 -18.21
CA VAL A 4 -19.40 16.44 -18.62
C VAL A 4 -18.23 15.61 -19.17
N ARG A 5 -18.33 14.27 -19.08
CA ARG A 5 -17.28 13.39 -19.58
C ARG A 5 -17.35 13.22 -21.11
N ASP A 6 -18.52 13.44 -21.71
CA ASP A 6 -18.71 13.45 -23.16
C ASP A 6 -18.80 14.91 -23.68
N PRO A 7 -17.72 15.43 -24.30
CA PRO A 7 -17.70 16.80 -24.82
C PRO A 7 -18.79 17.04 -25.87
N ILE A 8 -19.20 15.97 -26.57
CA ILE A 8 -20.28 15.99 -27.56
C ILE A 8 -21.62 16.33 -26.91
N HIS A 9 -21.96 15.72 -25.77
CA HIS A 9 -23.22 15.97 -25.09
C HIS A 9 -23.26 17.36 -24.46
N THR A 10 -22.16 17.82 -23.86
CA THR A 10 -22.07 19.18 -23.31
C THR A 10 -22.24 20.24 -24.42
N GLY A 11 -21.65 20.01 -25.60
CA GLY A 11 -21.83 20.87 -26.77
C GLY A 11 -23.27 20.90 -27.29
N ILE A 12 -23.95 19.75 -27.33
CA ILE A 12 -25.36 19.66 -27.73
C ILE A 12 -26.27 20.45 -26.76
N TYR A 13 -26.08 20.31 -25.45
CA TYR A 13 -26.87 21.07 -24.46
C TYR A 13 -26.64 22.58 -24.57
N PHE A 14 -25.40 23.00 -24.81
CA PHE A 14 -25.08 24.40 -25.04
C PHE A 14 -25.82 24.94 -26.27
N PHE A 15 -25.80 24.19 -27.38
CA PHE A 15 -26.41 24.58 -28.64
C PHE A 15 -27.94 24.67 -28.54
N ILE A 16 -28.57 23.70 -27.86
CA ILE A 16 -30.02 23.71 -27.60
C ILE A 16 -30.40 24.94 -26.76
N GLY A 17 -29.69 25.20 -25.65
CA GLY A 17 -30.00 26.36 -24.81
C GLY A 17 -29.74 27.70 -25.51
N PHE A 18 -28.78 27.75 -26.44
CA PHE A 18 -28.54 28.93 -27.28
C PHE A 18 -29.68 29.18 -28.28
N ILE A 19 -30.23 28.11 -28.88
CA ILE A 19 -31.43 28.20 -29.74
C ILE A 19 -32.63 28.69 -28.93
N VAL A 20 -32.84 28.15 -27.73
CA VAL A 20 -33.94 28.58 -26.84
C VAL A 20 -33.80 30.05 -26.47
N THR A 21 -32.59 30.50 -26.12
CA THR A 21 -32.28 31.91 -25.83
C THR A 21 -32.57 32.81 -27.03
N SER A 22 -32.23 32.37 -28.24
CA SER A 22 -32.53 33.08 -29.49
C SER A 22 -34.02 33.13 -29.82
N LEU A 23 -34.80 32.10 -29.46
CA LEU A 23 -36.25 32.09 -29.62
C LEU A 23 -36.93 33.00 -28.59
N LEU A 24 -36.47 33.00 -27.34
CA LEU A 24 -36.95 33.90 -26.30
C LEU A 24 -36.75 35.37 -26.69
N TYR A 25 -35.63 35.70 -27.33
CA TYR A 25 -35.37 37.04 -27.85
C TYR A 25 -36.47 37.54 -28.80
N LYS A 26 -37.02 36.65 -29.65
CA LYS A 26 -38.09 37.00 -30.61
C LYS A 26 -39.46 37.26 -29.96
N VAL A 27 -39.65 36.85 -28.71
CA VAL A 27 -40.88 37.07 -27.95
C VAL A 27 -40.88 38.45 -27.25
N LEU A 28 -39.73 39.14 -27.18
CA LEU A 28 -39.67 40.49 -26.63
C LEU A 28 -40.44 41.50 -27.52
N PRO A 29 -41.04 42.55 -26.93
CA PRO A 29 -41.66 43.65 -27.67
C PRO A 29 -40.69 44.29 -28.67
N ASN A 30 -41.19 44.71 -29.84
CA ASN A 30 -40.36 45.23 -30.95
C ASN A 30 -39.42 46.38 -30.53
N GLU A 31 -39.81 47.20 -29.55
CA GLU A 31 -38.99 48.30 -29.02
C GLU A 31 -37.73 47.80 -28.27
N GLN A 32 -37.75 46.56 -27.78
CA GLN A 32 -36.66 45.94 -27.02
C GLN A 32 -35.80 45.00 -27.89
N GLN A 33 -36.16 44.79 -29.16
CA GLN A 33 -35.40 43.97 -30.11
C GLN A 33 -34.20 44.73 -30.70
N ILE A 34 -33.37 45.29 -29.83
CA ILE A 34 -32.10 45.92 -30.19
C ILE A 34 -30.93 44.94 -30.01
N LEU A 35 -29.91 45.08 -30.85
CA LEU A 35 -28.71 44.23 -30.84
C LEU A 35 -28.07 44.14 -29.44
N ILE A 36 -28.07 45.25 -28.69
CA ILE A 36 -27.53 45.32 -27.33
C ILE A 36 -28.26 44.37 -26.37
N ASN A 37 -29.59 44.27 -26.47
CA ASN A 37 -30.38 43.39 -25.62
C ASN A 37 -30.16 41.92 -25.97
N TYR A 38 -29.97 41.60 -27.26
CA TYR A 38 -29.60 40.25 -27.68
C TYR A 38 -28.23 39.82 -27.11
N VAL A 39 -27.22 40.69 -27.26
CA VAL A 39 -25.87 40.43 -26.72
C VAL A 39 -25.92 40.26 -25.20
N THR A 40 -26.73 41.06 -24.51
CA THR A 40 -26.91 40.95 -23.06
C THR A 40 -27.54 39.61 -22.67
N LEU A 41 -28.64 39.21 -23.32
CA LEU A 41 -29.34 37.95 -23.07
C LEU A 41 -28.44 36.73 -23.34
N ALA A 42 -27.75 36.72 -24.48
CA ALA A 42 -26.80 35.68 -24.86
C ALA A 42 -25.59 35.63 -23.92
N GLY A 43 -25.09 36.78 -23.48
CA GLY A 43 -24.02 36.90 -22.50
C GLY A 43 -24.41 36.34 -21.13
N THR A 44 -25.60 36.68 -20.63
CA THR A 44 -26.12 36.14 -19.36
C THR A 44 -26.28 34.63 -19.43
N TYR A 45 -26.87 34.10 -20.51
CA TYR A 45 -26.99 32.65 -20.72
C TYR A 45 -25.62 31.96 -20.71
N THR A 46 -24.67 32.49 -21.49
CA THR A 46 -23.32 31.91 -21.61
C THR A 46 -22.59 31.92 -20.28
N SER A 47 -22.71 32.98 -19.48
CA SER A 47 -22.11 33.06 -18.14
C SER A 47 -22.70 32.04 -17.16
N ILE A 48 -24.02 31.89 -17.12
CA ILE A 48 -24.69 30.90 -16.26
C ILE A 48 -24.29 29.48 -16.68
N PHE A 49 -24.30 29.20 -17.98
CA PHE A 49 -23.90 27.91 -18.51
C PHE A 49 -22.43 27.60 -18.21
N GLY A 50 -21.54 28.58 -18.40
CA GLY A 50 -20.12 28.45 -18.07
C GLY A 50 -19.89 28.14 -16.59
N LEU A 51 -20.64 28.80 -15.70
CA LEU A 51 -20.58 28.54 -14.26
C LEU A 51 -21.08 27.13 -13.90
N PHE A 52 -22.17 26.68 -14.54
CA PHE A 52 -22.67 25.32 -14.37
C PHE A 52 -21.65 24.27 -14.84
N VAL A 53 -21.05 24.46 -16.01
CA VAL A 53 -20.01 23.56 -16.52
C VAL A 53 -18.79 23.54 -15.59
N ALA A 54 -18.32 24.71 -15.15
CA ALA A 54 -17.21 24.81 -14.21
C ALA A 54 -17.51 24.08 -12.90
N TYR A 55 -18.73 24.23 -12.36
CA TYR A 55 -19.15 23.50 -11.17
C TYR A 55 -19.06 21.97 -11.36
N VAL A 56 -19.61 21.45 -12.46
CA VAL A 56 -19.57 19.99 -12.71
C VAL A 56 -18.14 19.50 -12.95
N GLN A 57 -17.29 20.30 -13.61
CA GLN A 57 -15.86 19.97 -13.78
C GLN A 57 -15.15 19.86 -12.44
N ILE A 58 -15.37 20.81 -11.53
CA ILE A 58 -14.76 20.79 -10.19
C ILE A 58 -15.17 19.52 -9.43
N VAL A 59 -16.47 19.17 -9.47
CA VAL A 59 -16.96 17.93 -8.83
C VAL A 59 -16.33 16.70 -9.46
N SER A 60 -16.27 16.62 -10.79
CA SER A 60 -15.67 15.49 -11.50
C SER A 60 -14.17 15.33 -11.21
N VAL A 61 -13.43 16.44 -11.11
CA VAL A 61 -12.01 16.44 -10.76
C VAL A 61 -11.83 15.94 -9.33
N LYS A 62 -12.67 16.39 -8.40
CA LYS A 62 -12.65 15.93 -7.01
C LYS A 62 -12.92 14.43 -6.90
N GLU A 63 -13.98 13.93 -7.56
CA GLU A 63 -14.31 12.50 -7.59
C GLU A 63 -13.15 11.67 -8.16
N THR A 64 -12.52 12.16 -9.24
CA THR A 64 -11.37 11.47 -9.86
C THR A 64 -10.15 11.47 -8.94
N ALA A 65 -9.88 12.58 -8.25
CA ALA A 65 -8.79 12.68 -7.29
C ALA A 65 -9.00 11.75 -6.09
N GLU A 66 -10.22 11.65 -5.56
CA GLU A 66 -10.58 10.73 -4.48
C GLU A 66 -10.44 9.27 -4.93
N ALA A 67 -10.95 8.91 -6.11
CA ALA A 67 -10.79 7.57 -6.66
C ALA A 67 -9.32 7.20 -6.90
N THR A 68 -8.53 8.14 -7.40
CA THR A 68 -7.08 7.96 -7.62
C THR A 68 -6.36 7.77 -6.29
N LYS A 69 -6.68 8.60 -5.28
CA LYS A 69 -6.11 8.46 -3.94
C LYS A 69 -6.44 7.09 -3.33
N SER A 70 -7.69 6.65 -3.42
CA SER A 70 -8.09 5.33 -2.95
C SER A 70 -7.31 4.21 -3.65
N ALA A 71 -7.16 4.29 -4.98
CA ALA A 71 -6.39 3.30 -5.74
C ALA A 71 -4.89 3.28 -5.37
N ILE A 72 -4.31 4.44 -5.06
CA ILE A 72 -2.93 4.56 -4.56
C ILE A 72 -2.82 3.94 -3.17
N ASP A 73 -3.73 4.25 -2.26
CA ASP A 73 -3.73 3.72 -0.89
C ASP A 73 -3.87 2.18 -0.91
N ASP A 74 -4.77 1.64 -1.73
CA ASP A 74 -4.93 0.19 -1.94
C ASP A 74 -3.66 -0.45 -2.52
N SER A 75 -3.02 0.21 -3.49
CA SER A 75 -1.77 -0.25 -4.09
C SER A 75 -0.64 -0.29 -3.08
N ASN A 76 -0.49 0.76 -2.27
CA ASN A 76 0.51 0.83 -1.20
C ASN A 76 0.30 -0.28 -0.17
N LYS A 77 -0.95 -0.52 0.25
CA LYS A 77 -1.29 -1.61 1.17
C LYS A 77 -0.89 -2.96 0.60
N ARG A 78 -1.18 -3.22 -0.68
CA ARG A 78 -0.81 -4.47 -1.34
C ARG A 78 0.70 -4.64 -1.48
N ILE A 79 1.43 -3.56 -1.77
CA ILE A 79 2.91 -3.57 -1.80
C ILE A 79 3.46 -3.94 -0.42
N MET A 80 2.96 -3.31 0.65
CA MET A 80 3.40 -3.62 2.01
C MET A 80 3.13 -5.07 2.41
N GLN A 81 1.96 -5.61 2.05
CA GLN A 81 1.64 -7.03 2.26
C GLN A 81 2.63 -7.95 1.51
N ILE A 82 2.91 -7.68 0.24
CA ILE A 82 3.88 -8.47 -0.56
C ILE A 82 5.27 -8.41 0.06
N MET A 83 5.73 -7.22 0.49
CA MET A 83 7.01 -7.07 1.17
C MET A 83 7.06 -7.87 2.48
N SER A 84 5.99 -7.81 3.28
CA SER A 84 5.87 -8.58 4.52
C SER A 84 5.97 -10.09 4.28
N VAL A 85 5.24 -10.60 3.28
CA VAL A 85 5.32 -12.01 2.86
C VAL A 85 6.73 -12.37 2.38
N SER A 86 7.35 -11.51 1.58
CA SER A 86 8.71 -11.72 1.08
C SER A 86 9.75 -11.78 2.21
N ASP A 87 9.65 -10.91 3.21
CA ASP A 87 10.54 -10.91 4.37
C ASP A 87 10.35 -12.18 5.21
N LEU A 88 9.11 -12.66 5.39
CA LEU A 88 8.83 -13.95 6.04
C LEU A 88 9.42 -15.12 5.25
N SER A 89 9.19 -15.19 3.94
CA SER A 89 9.78 -16.23 3.08
C SER A 89 11.31 -16.22 3.16
N ARG A 90 11.92 -15.04 3.24
CA ARG A 90 13.38 -14.90 3.37
C ARG A 90 13.86 -15.38 4.74
N ALA A 91 13.15 -15.05 5.81
CA ALA A 91 13.48 -15.53 7.16
C ALA A 91 13.41 -17.07 7.25
N LEU A 92 12.37 -17.69 6.70
CA LEU A 92 12.24 -19.15 6.63
C LEU A 92 13.41 -19.80 5.89
N LYS A 93 13.82 -19.25 4.73
CA LYS A 93 15.00 -19.74 4.00
C LYS A 93 16.28 -19.63 4.83
N LEU A 94 16.47 -18.51 5.54
CA LEU A 94 17.64 -18.34 6.41
C LEU A 94 17.65 -19.36 7.54
N VAL A 95 16.49 -19.65 8.16
CA VAL A 95 16.37 -20.70 9.18
C VAL A 95 16.89 -22.03 8.65
N HIS A 96 16.44 -22.46 7.47
CA HIS A 96 16.93 -23.70 6.84
C HIS A 96 18.42 -23.67 6.50
N GLU A 97 18.92 -22.55 5.97
CA GLU A 97 20.37 -22.39 5.71
C GLU A 97 21.17 -22.54 7.01
N ILE A 98 20.72 -21.92 8.10
CA ILE A 98 21.37 -22.01 9.41
C ILE A 98 21.37 -23.45 9.91
N GLN A 99 20.23 -24.14 9.90
CA GLN A 99 20.13 -25.54 10.33
C GLN A 99 21.11 -26.41 9.53
N ASN A 100 21.15 -26.26 8.20
CA ASN A 100 22.08 -26.99 7.34
C ASN A 100 23.55 -26.70 7.65
N TYR A 101 23.92 -25.44 7.91
CA TYR A 101 25.28 -25.10 8.30
C TYR A 101 25.67 -25.64 9.66
N LEU A 102 24.75 -25.63 10.63
CA LEU A 102 24.98 -26.21 11.95
C LEU A 102 25.18 -27.73 11.87
N LEU A 103 24.34 -28.44 11.10
CA LEU A 103 24.47 -29.88 10.88
C LEU A 103 25.76 -30.26 10.13
N ALA A 104 26.24 -29.39 9.25
CA ALA A 104 27.50 -29.55 8.54
C ALA A 104 28.73 -29.05 9.34
N GLU A 105 28.55 -28.69 10.61
CA GLU A 105 29.59 -28.16 11.51
C GLU A 105 30.28 -26.86 11.01
N LYS A 106 29.65 -26.13 10.10
CA LYS A 106 30.15 -24.86 9.54
C LYS A 106 29.67 -23.68 10.38
N LEU A 107 30.21 -23.55 11.59
CA LEU A 107 29.79 -22.55 12.56
C LEU A 107 29.99 -21.10 12.06
N GLU A 108 31.03 -20.85 11.27
CA GLU A 108 31.34 -19.54 10.68
C GLU A 108 30.29 -19.11 9.63
N ALA A 109 29.74 -20.06 8.87
CA ALA A 109 28.64 -19.77 7.95
C ALA A 109 27.33 -19.58 8.70
N ALA A 110 27.08 -20.43 9.71
CA ALA A 110 25.87 -20.36 10.54
C ALA A 110 25.76 -19.02 11.29
N ILE A 111 26.85 -18.50 11.85
CA ILE A 111 26.85 -17.22 12.57
C ILE A 111 26.54 -16.03 11.65
N ILE A 112 27.04 -16.03 10.42
CA ILE A 112 26.75 -14.98 9.44
C ILE A 112 25.25 -14.99 9.14
N ARG A 113 24.67 -16.16 8.85
CA ARG A 113 23.23 -16.27 8.56
C ARG A 113 22.35 -15.98 9.76
N MET A 114 22.76 -16.33 10.98
CA MET A 114 22.00 -15.97 12.18
C MET A 114 21.98 -14.45 12.43
N LYS A 115 23.04 -13.72 12.06
CA LYS A 115 23.01 -12.25 12.11
C LYS A 115 21.97 -11.70 11.12
N ASP A 116 21.96 -12.24 9.89
CA ASP A 116 20.97 -11.87 8.88
C ASP A 116 19.53 -12.16 9.39
N LEU A 117 19.30 -13.35 9.98
CA LEU A 117 18.01 -13.74 10.55
C LEU A 117 17.57 -12.77 11.65
N LYS A 118 18.47 -12.43 12.59
CA LYS A 118 18.17 -11.49 13.67
C LYS A 118 17.71 -10.13 13.14
N VAL A 119 18.39 -9.61 12.12
CA VAL A 119 18.01 -8.33 11.49
C VAL A 119 16.59 -8.41 10.93
N ILE A 120 16.27 -9.48 10.20
CA ILE A 120 14.92 -9.66 9.63
C ILE A 120 13.87 -9.79 10.73
N LEU A 121 14.12 -10.56 11.80
CA LEU A 121 13.17 -10.70 12.91
C LEU A 121 12.87 -9.35 13.58
N ILE A 122 13.88 -8.49 13.73
CA ILE A 122 13.72 -7.13 14.24
C ILE A 122 12.90 -6.27 13.26
N HIS A 123 13.18 -6.35 11.96
CA HIS A 123 12.42 -5.59 10.95
C HIS A 123 10.94 -5.99 10.94
N LEU A 124 10.66 -7.29 10.99
CA LEU A 124 9.30 -7.82 11.06
C LEU A 124 8.56 -7.31 12.31
N LYS A 125 9.25 -7.16 13.45
CA LYS A 125 8.66 -6.59 14.69
C LYS A 125 8.14 -5.16 14.50
N TYR A 126 8.84 -4.35 13.71
CA TYR A 126 8.50 -2.95 13.48
C TYR A 126 7.64 -2.74 12.23
N ASN A 127 7.25 -3.83 11.56
CA ASN A 127 6.33 -3.77 10.44
C ASN A 127 4.89 -3.63 10.96
N ASN A 128 4.21 -2.56 10.54
CA ASN A 128 2.85 -2.24 10.98
C ASN A 128 1.82 -3.33 10.65
N ASP A 129 1.98 -4.02 9.51
CA ASP A 129 1.07 -5.09 9.09
C ASP A 129 1.18 -6.36 9.95
N LEU A 130 2.37 -6.57 10.53
CA LEU A 130 2.69 -7.72 11.36
C LEU A 130 2.64 -7.42 12.85
N LYS A 131 2.40 -6.17 13.23
CA LYS A 131 2.48 -5.69 14.62
C LYS A 131 1.68 -6.56 15.60
N ILE A 132 0.44 -6.90 15.26
CA ILE A 132 -0.44 -7.75 16.08
C ILE A 132 0.15 -9.16 16.29
N LEU A 133 0.85 -9.68 15.29
CA LEU A 133 1.46 -11.00 15.32
C LEU A 133 2.81 -10.97 16.09
N THR A 134 3.56 -9.88 15.97
CA THR A 134 4.92 -9.74 16.53
C THR A 134 5.00 -9.09 17.91
N GLU A 135 3.93 -8.46 18.41
CA GLU A 135 3.87 -7.88 19.76
C GLU A 135 3.80 -8.92 20.87
N ARG A 136 3.58 -10.19 20.53
CA ARG A 136 3.53 -11.30 21.48
C ARG A 136 4.87 -11.46 22.20
N GLU A 137 4.84 -11.78 23.49
CA GLU A 137 6.05 -12.06 24.29
C GLU A 137 6.88 -13.20 23.68
N GLU A 138 6.20 -14.21 23.13
CA GLU A 138 6.84 -15.33 22.43
C GLU A 138 7.74 -14.87 21.28
N TYR A 139 7.29 -13.88 20.49
CA TYR A 139 8.10 -13.34 19.40
C TYR A 139 9.32 -12.55 19.89
N HIS A 140 9.19 -11.84 21.02
CA HIS A 140 10.32 -11.19 21.68
C HIS A 140 11.35 -12.21 22.17
N GLN A 141 10.86 -13.35 22.67
CA GLN A 141 11.71 -14.44 23.11
C GLN A 141 12.55 -14.97 21.94
N TYR A 142 11.99 -15.12 20.73
CA TYR A 142 12.74 -15.55 19.56
C TYR A 142 13.93 -14.64 19.20
N ILE A 143 13.75 -13.31 19.24
CA ILE A 143 14.85 -12.36 18.99
C ILE A 143 15.95 -12.52 20.06
N THR A 144 15.52 -12.77 21.29
CA THR A 144 16.41 -12.97 22.44
C THR A 144 17.16 -14.30 22.33
N ASP A 145 16.48 -15.38 21.98
CA ASP A 145 17.05 -16.71 21.79
C ASP A 145 18.07 -16.72 20.65
N VAL A 146 17.74 -16.09 19.51
CA VAL A 146 18.70 -15.90 18.41
C VAL A 146 19.93 -15.12 18.88
N SER A 147 19.76 -14.11 19.75
CA SER A 147 20.88 -13.35 20.31
C SER A 147 21.74 -14.18 21.25
N ILE A 148 21.12 -15.01 22.10
CA ILE A 148 21.81 -15.96 22.99
C ILE A 148 22.57 -17.00 22.18
N ASN A 149 21.94 -17.55 21.14
CA ASN A 149 22.53 -18.55 20.25
C ASN A 149 23.70 -17.98 19.45
N LEU A 150 23.58 -16.75 18.92
CA LEU A 150 24.68 -16.00 18.32
C LEU A 150 25.88 -15.86 19.26
N ASN A 151 25.64 -15.45 20.51
CA ASN A 151 26.69 -15.29 21.50
C ASN A 151 27.37 -16.64 21.82
N ASN A 152 26.58 -17.70 21.99
CA ASN A 152 27.11 -19.04 22.26
C ASN A 152 27.99 -19.55 21.11
N ILE A 153 27.59 -19.36 19.85
CA ILE A 153 28.39 -19.74 18.69
C ILE A 153 29.66 -18.91 18.61
N THR A 154 29.55 -17.60 18.83
CA THR A 154 30.71 -16.70 18.88
C THR A 154 31.71 -17.14 19.93
N SER A 155 31.24 -17.54 21.12
CA SER A 155 32.11 -18.03 22.19
C SER A 155 32.86 -19.31 21.81
N VAL A 156 32.22 -20.21 21.04
CA VAL A 156 32.89 -21.42 20.55
C VAL A 156 33.92 -21.09 19.47
N ILE A 157 33.57 -20.24 18.49
CA ILE A 157 34.50 -19.83 17.42
C ILE A 157 35.73 -19.11 17.99
N THR A 158 35.54 -18.29 19.03
CA THR A 158 36.64 -17.53 19.67
C THR A 158 37.44 -18.35 20.70
N GLY A 159 37.06 -19.61 20.94
CA GLY A 159 37.74 -20.49 21.91
C GLY A 159 37.45 -20.19 23.38
N SER A 160 36.49 -19.30 23.69
CA SER A 160 36.08 -19.00 25.06
C SER A 160 35.12 -20.04 25.67
N LYS A 161 34.51 -20.88 24.83
CA LYS A 161 33.77 -22.09 25.23
C LYS A 161 34.18 -23.27 24.34
N THR A 162 34.16 -24.47 24.90
CA THR A 162 34.58 -25.71 24.20
C THR A 162 33.44 -26.46 23.51
N GLY A 163 32.19 -26.09 23.74
CA GLY A 163 31.05 -26.81 23.16
C GLY A 163 29.77 -26.00 23.13
N ILE A 164 28.86 -26.42 22.25
CA ILE A 164 27.54 -25.83 22.05
C ILE A 164 26.49 -26.91 21.80
N SER A 165 25.29 -26.70 22.34
CA SER A 165 24.17 -27.58 22.07
C SER A 165 23.51 -27.20 20.74
N ILE A 166 24.00 -27.79 19.64
CA ILE A 166 23.42 -27.61 18.31
C ILE A 166 21.94 -28.02 18.30
N THR A 167 21.60 -29.10 19.00
CA THR A 167 20.21 -29.59 19.12
C THR A 167 19.28 -28.53 19.73
N LYS A 168 19.75 -27.77 20.73
CA LYS A 168 18.96 -26.68 21.30
C LYS A 168 18.73 -25.58 20.27
N ILE A 169 19.77 -25.18 19.55
CA ILE A 169 19.68 -24.12 18.54
C ILE A 169 18.72 -24.52 17.42
N ILE A 170 18.79 -25.77 16.94
CA ILE A 170 17.87 -26.29 15.93
C ILE A 170 16.43 -26.23 16.46
N LYS A 171 16.18 -26.66 17.70
CA LYS A 171 14.84 -26.57 18.29
C LYS A 171 14.33 -25.13 18.39
N ASP A 172 15.18 -24.18 18.78
CA ASP A 172 14.81 -22.77 18.82
C ASP A 172 14.48 -22.25 17.42
N LEU A 173 15.22 -22.69 16.39
CA LEU A 173 14.98 -22.38 14.99
C LEU A 173 13.68 -23.01 14.46
N ASP A 174 13.34 -24.24 14.85
CA ASP A 174 12.09 -24.91 14.46
C ASP A 174 10.87 -24.15 15.00
N ASN A 175 10.94 -23.62 16.23
CA ASN A 175 9.87 -22.80 16.80
C ASN A 175 9.68 -21.49 16.03
N ILE A 176 10.80 -20.86 15.62
CA ILE A 176 10.78 -19.68 14.77
C ILE A 176 10.16 -20.01 13.41
N GLU A 177 10.58 -21.11 12.79
CA GLU A 177 10.06 -21.58 11.50
C GLU A 177 8.55 -21.78 11.55
N SER A 178 8.05 -22.50 12.55
CA SER A 178 6.62 -22.75 12.73
C SER A 178 5.83 -21.45 12.83
N THR A 179 6.29 -20.50 13.65
CA THR A 179 5.58 -19.23 13.84
C THR A 179 5.63 -18.34 12.61
N LEU A 180 6.78 -18.26 11.94
CA LEU A 180 6.91 -17.49 10.70
C LEU A 180 6.09 -18.10 9.55
N GLY A 181 6.01 -19.43 9.49
CA GLY A 181 5.15 -20.15 8.55
C GLY A 181 3.67 -19.83 8.76
N ASP A 182 3.22 -19.78 10.01
CA ASP A 182 1.85 -19.37 10.35
C ASP A 182 1.57 -17.92 9.95
N PHE A 183 2.54 -17.01 10.15
CA PHE A 183 2.39 -15.62 9.73
C PHE A 183 2.31 -15.50 8.21
N GLU A 184 3.15 -16.25 7.50
CA GLU A 184 3.18 -16.26 6.03
C GLU A 184 1.86 -16.82 5.47
N GLY A 185 1.33 -17.88 6.07
CA GLY A 185 0.03 -18.45 5.73
C GLY A 185 -1.11 -17.45 5.92
N LYS A 186 -1.17 -16.78 7.06
CA LYS A 186 -2.20 -15.74 7.32
C LYS A 186 -2.14 -14.63 6.29
N LEU A 187 -0.95 -14.09 6.02
CA LEU A 187 -0.81 -12.99 5.06
C LEU A 187 -1.05 -13.41 3.60
N LYS A 188 -0.79 -14.66 3.22
CA LYS A 188 -1.06 -15.17 1.87
C LYS A 188 -2.54 -15.48 1.62
N PHE A 189 -3.26 -15.93 2.65
CA PHE A 189 -4.61 -16.51 2.51
C PHE A 189 -5.73 -15.70 3.18
N GLU A 190 -5.44 -14.69 4.01
CA GLU A 190 -6.41 -13.64 4.36
C GLU A 190 -6.53 -12.63 3.21
N VAL A 191 -7.25 -13.03 2.16
CA VAL A 191 -7.73 -12.17 1.05
C VAL A 191 -9.25 -12.08 1.12
#